data_AF-A0A1F8FL49-F1
#
_entry.id   AF-A0A1F8FL49-F1
#
_cell.length_a   1.000
_cell.length_b   1.000
_cell.length_c   1.000
_cell.angle_alpha   90.00
_cell.angle_beta   90.00
_cell.angle_gamma   90.00
#
_symmetry.space_group_name_H-M   'P 1'
#
loop_
_entity.id
_entity.type
_entity.pdbx_description
1 polymer ?
#
loop_
_entity_poly.entity_id
_entity_poly.type
_entity_poly.pdbx_seq_one_letter_code
_entity_poly.pdbx_strand_id
1 'polypeptide(L)'
;MPENLSFTDFVHYAQRGKLGRLNLPNGKTKRLIGYSQDNLFVNLADLYRLANGIVTMHGLISENVLAIISVGSAVLFPGYRETYTTRRKFILFGPWIVNYRHVPIQPNDIDFLILTDKNLGYAGTWLKKNGIHLVGRGTEQMLQCVHVHDTIAMHALREGIPIFFDERLKLLSSKIKVKSRTPRKISWSEDKCGCLTGTIN
;
A
#
# COMPACT_ATOMS: atom_id res chain seq x y z
N MET A 1 -21.30 -7.01 -4.27
CA MET A 1 -20.00 -7.68 -4.06
C MET A 1 -19.70 -7.73 -2.57
N PRO A 2 -18.91 -8.70 -2.08
CA PRO A 2 -18.45 -8.68 -0.70
C PRO A 2 -17.69 -7.38 -0.43
N GLU A 3 -17.92 -6.75 0.73
CA GLU A 3 -17.19 -5.54 1.12
C GLU A 3 -15.69 -5.82 1.32
N ASN A 4 -15.35 -7.05 1.71
CA ASN A 4 -13.98 -7.49 1.98
C ASN A 4 -13.63 -8.66 1.06
N LEU A 5 -12.51 -8.54 0.35
CA LEU A 5 -11.96 -9.61 -0.49
C LEU A 5 -10.71 -10.21 0.19
N SER A 6 -10.60 -11.52 0.18
CA SER A 6 -9.42 -12.24 0.66
C SER A 6 -8.34 -12.34 -0.43
N PHE A 7 -7.16 -12.85 -0.06
CA PHE A 7 -6.13 -13.17 -1.05
C PHE A 7 -6.56 -14.32 -1.99
N THR A 8 -7.37 -15.28 -1.50
CA THR A 8 -7.93 -16.35 -2.33
C THR A 8 -8.86 -15.79 -3.40
N ASP A 9 -9.68 -14.78 -3.08
CA ASP A 9 -10.49 -14.06 -4.08
C ASP A 9 -9.60 -13.38 -5.13
N PHE A 10 -8.51 -12.75 -4.69
CA PHE A 10 -7.56 -12.11 -5.59
C PHE A 10 -6.94 -13.12 -6.57
N VAL A 11 -6.57 -14.32 -6.09
CA VAL A 11 -6.08 -15.43 -6.92
C VAL A 11 -7.16 -15.87 -7.92
N HIS A 12 -8.41 -16.01 -7.50
CA HIS A 12 -9.50 -16.39 -8.40
C HIS A 12 -9.73 -15.38 -9.53
N TYR A 13 -9.72 -14.08 -9.24
CA TYR A 13 -9.80 -13.06 -10.29
C TYR A 13 -8.58 -13.10 -11.22
N ALA A 14 -7.38 -13.36 -10.69
CA ALA A 14 -6.16 -13.50 -11.48
C ALA A 14 -6.24 -14.67 -12.46
N GLN A 15 -6.67 -15.84 -11.98
CA GLN A 15 -6.84 -17.06 -12.78
C GLN A 15 -7.85 -16.88 -13.91
N ARG A 16 -8.89 -16.06 -13.69
CA ARG A 16 -9.90 -15.72 -14.71
C ARG A 16 -9.46 -14.61 -15.67
N GLY A 17 -8.27 -14.02 -15.47
CA GLY A 17 -7.82 -12.85 -16.25
C GLY A 17 -8.69 -11.60 -16.02
N LYS A 18 -9.31 -11.47 -14.84
CA LYS A 18 -10.28 -10.43 -14.48
C LYS A 18 -9.73 -9.45 -13.45
N LEU A 19 -8.44 -9.12 -13.53
CA LEU A 19 -7.82 -8.10 -12.68
C LEU A 19 -7.77 -6.75 -13.39
N GLY A 20 -8.46 -5.76 -12.83
CA GLY A 20 -8.47 -4.39 -13.30
C GLY A 20 -7.47 -3.51 -12.54
N ARG A 21 -7.97 -2.45 -11.93
CA ARG A 21 -7.17 -1.37 -11.34
C ARG A 21 -7.62 -1.02 -9.93
N LEU A 22 -6.67 -0.64 -9.09
CA LEU A 22 -6.90 -0.01 -7.79
C LEU A 22 -6.69 1.50 -7.94
N ASN A 23 -7.75 2.29 -7.82
CA ASN A 23 -7.73 3.74 -7.97
C ASN A 23 -7.48 4.44 -6.63
N LEU A 24 -6.68 5.51 -6.69
CA LEU A 24 -6.39 6.42 -5.60
C LEU A 24 -6.76 7.86 -6.04
N PRO A 25 -7.83 8.45 -5.48
CA PRO A 25 -8.44 9.68 -6.00
C PRO A 25 -7.58 10.94 -5.83
N ASN A 26 -6.49 10.88 -5.05
CA ASN A 26 -5.67 12.05 -4.71
C ASN A 26 -4.25 12.02 -5.32
N GLY A 27 -3.91 11.01 -6.13
CA GLY A 27 -2.61 10.98 -6.80
C GLY A 27 -2.61 11.72 -8.14
N LYS A 28 -1.45 12.23 -8.57
CA LYS A 28 -1.24 12.80 -9.92
C LYS A 28 -0.30 11.94 -10.73
N THR A 29 -0.58 11.80 -12.03
CA THR A 29 0.32 11.13 -12.98
C THR A 29 1.20 12.17 -13.69
N LYS A 30 2.52 11.92 -13.76
CA LYS A 30 3.50 12.80 -14.43
C LYS A 30 3.54 12.49 -15.93
N ARG A 31 3.41 13.50 -16.79
CA ARG A 31 3.66 13.41 -18.24
C ARG A 31 4.84 14.31 -18.65
N LEU A 32 5.26 14.19 -19.91
CA LEU A 32 6.40 14.94 -20.49
C LEU A 32 6.28 16.48 -20.33
N ILE A 33 5.05 17.01 -20.20
CA ILE A 33 4.75 18.46 -20.14
C ILE A 33 4.03 18.85 -18.82
N GLY A 34 4.36 18.20 -17.71
CA GLY A 34 3.84 18.55 -16.37
C GLY A 34 2.94 17.49 -15.73
N TYR A 35 2.13 17.90 -14.75
CA TYR A 35 1.22 17.02 -14.02
C TYR A 35 -0.23 17.20 -14.49
N SER A 36 -0.90 16.12 -14.87
CA SER A 36 -2.38 16.08 -14.97
C SER A 36 -2.95 15.57 -13.65
N GLN A 37 -4.13 16.06 -13.25
CA GLN A 37 -4.90 15.51 -12.15
C GLN A 37 -5.67 14.27 -12.64
N ASP A 38 -4.92 13.25 -13.06
CA ASP A 38 -5.47 11.93 -13.35
C ASP A 38 -5.35 11.09 -12.07
N ASN A 39 -6.43 10.40 -11.66
CA ASN A 39 -6.39 9.46 -10.52
C ASN A 39 -5.19 8.53 -10.65
N LEU A 40 -4.34 8.48 -9.61
CA LEU A 40 -3.29 7.47 -9.53
C LEU A 40 -3.95 6.09 -9.49
N PHE A 41 -3.41 5.13 -10.24
CA PHE A 41 -3.90 3.76 -10.18
C PHE A 41 -2.76 2.76 -10.12
N VAL A 42 -3.04 1.62 -9.48
CA VAL A 42 -2.18 0.45 -9.43
C VAL A 42 -2.81 -0.65 -10.28
N ASN A 43 -2.02 -1.24 -11.18
CA ASN A 43 -2.45 -2.39 -11.96
C ASN A 43 -2.49 -3.63 -11.06
N LEU A 44 -3.68 -4.19 -10.84
CA LEU A 44 -3.86 -5.32 -9.94
C LEU A 44 -3.16 -6.59 -10.45
N ALA A 45 -3.02 -6.77 -11.76
CA ALA A 45 -2.29 -7.91 -12.32
C ALA A 45 -0.78 -7.86 -11.97
N ASP A 46 -0.19 -6.66 -11.91
CA ASP A 46 1.22 -6.51 -11.53
C ASP A 46 1.42 -6.69 -10.02
N LEU A 47 0.49 -6.18 -9.21
CA LEU A 47 0.48 -6.46 -7.77
C LEU A 47 0.33 -7.96 -7.50
N TYR A 48 -0.57 -8.64 -8.23
CA TYR A 48 -0.76 -10.09 -8.11
C TYR A 48 0.53 -10.85 -8.44
N ARG A 49 1.22 -10.49 -9.54
CA ARG A 49 2.49 -11.13 -9.92
C ARG A 49 3.55 -11.01 -8.84
N LEU A 50 3.64 -9.85 -8.17
CA LEU A 50 4.56 -9.64 -7.06
C LEU A 50 4.17 -10.48 -5.84
N ALA A 51 2.89 -10.44 -5.45
CA ALA A 51 2.38 -11.19 -4.31
C ALA A 51 2.54 -12.70 -4.52
N ASN A 52 2.13 -13.20 -5.68
CA ASN A 52 2.30 -14.60 -6.07
C ASN A 52 3.77 -14.99 -6.14
N GLY A 53 4.66 -14.09 -6.56
CA GLY A 53 6.11 -14.31 -6.53
C GLY A 53 6.63 -14.61 -5.12
N ILE A 54 6.20 -13.84 -4.11
CA ILE A 54 6.53 -14.11 -2.70
C ILE A 54 5.94 -15.45 -2.24
N VAL A 55 4.66 -15.69 -2.54
CA VAL A 55 3.96 -16.93 -2.17
C VAL A 55 4.68 -18.16 -2.74
N THR A 56 5.02 -18.15 -4.03
CA THR A 56 5.74 -19.24 -4.69
C THR A 56 7.16 -19.40 -4.16
N MET A 57 7.90 -18.30 -3.98
CA MET A 57 9.29 -18.33 -3.49
C MET A 57 9.42 -19.00 -2.12
N HIS A 58 8.42 -18.82 -1.25
CA HIS A 58 8.41 -19.35 0.12
C HIS A 58 7.55 -20.61 0.28
N GLY A 59 7.09 -21.22 -0.81
CA GLY A 59 6.29 -22.46 -0.76
C GLY A 59 4.96 -22.29 0.00
N LEU A 60 4.36 -21.11 -0.09
CA LEU A 60 3.10 -20.77 0.57
C LEU A 60 1.91 -21.09 -0.34
N ILE A 61 0.73 -21.22 0.28
CA ILE A 61 -0.56 -21.26 -0.42
C ILE A 61 -1.36 -19.99 -0.15
N SER A 62 -2.45 -19.77 -0.88
CA SER A 62 -3.29 -18.57 -0.74
C SER A 62 -3.78 -18.35 0.68
N GLU A 63 -4.07 -19.44 1.39
CA GLU A 63 -4.58 -19.47 2.76
C GLU A 63 -3.50 -19.11 3.78
N ASN A 64 -2.23 -19.01 3.38
CA ASN A 64 -1.17 -18.50 4.27
C ASN A 64 -1.11 -16.97 4.26
N VAL A 65 -1.73 -16.29 3.29
CA VAL A 65 -1.72 -14.84 3.19
C VAL A 65 -2.87 -14.26 4.02
N LEU A 66 -2.53 -13.49 5.05
CA LEU A 66 -3.50 -12.82 5.92
C LEU A 66 -4.00 -11.53 5.31
N ALA A 67 -3.10 -10.76 4.72
CA ALA A 67 -3.44 -9.48 4.15
C ALA A 67 -2.45 -9.01 3.10
N ILE A 68 -2.94 -8.21 2.15
CA ILE A 68 -2.17 -7.22 1.43
C ILE A 68 -2.65 -5.85 1.93
N ILE A 69 -1.72 -5.04 2.41
CA ILE A 69 -1.97 -3.73 3.00
C ILE A 69 -1.25 -2.69 2.15
N SER A 70 -1.97 -1.69 1.66
CA SER A 70 -1.35 -0.52 1.03
C SER A 70 -0.86 0.46 2.09
N VAL A 71 0.37 0.95 1.94
CA VAL A 71 1.06 1.86 2.87
C VAL A 71 1.71 3.02 2.10
N GLY A 72 2.22 4.01 2.82
CA GLY A 72 2.84 5.20 2.25
C GLY A 72 1.89 6.41 2.19
N SER A 73 2.42 7.56 1.78
CA SER A 73 1.64 8.80 1.84
C SER A 73 0.41 8.81 0.92
N ALA A 74 0.41 7.99 -0.14
CA ALA A 74 -0.72 7.84 -1.07
C ALA A 74 -2.02 7.32 -0.43
N VAL A 75 -1.91 6.59 0.68
CA VAL A 75 -3.06 6.04 1.39
C VAL A 75 -3.54 6.96 2.53
N LEU A 76 -2.81 8.02 2.84
CA LEU A 76 -3.15 8.96 3.92
C LEU A 76 -4.13 10.03 3.45
N PHE A 77 -5.00 10.47 4.37
CA PHE A 77 -5.71 11.74 4.24
C PHE A 77 -4.78 12.86 4.72
N PRO A 78 -4.77 14.06 4.12
CA PRO A 78 -5.62 14.57 3.01
C PRO A 78 -5.13 14.28 1.58
N GLY A 79 -4.34 13.23 1.35
CA GLY A 79 -3.94 12.86 -0.02
C GLY A 79 -3.00 13.86 -0.69
N TYR A 80 -2.29 14.66 0.11
CA TYR A 80 -1.15 15.46 -0.32
C TYR A 80 0.01 15.27 0.65
N ARG A 81 1.23 15.51 0.17
CA ARG A 81 2.42 15.54 1.02
C ARG A 81 2.73 16.96 1.42
N GLU A 82 2.88 17.22 2.71
CA GLU A 82 3.46 18.47 3.19
C GLU A 82 4.97 18.41 2.98
N THR A 83 5.51 19.41 2.29
CA THR A 83 6.95 19.59 2.13
C THR A 83 7.31 21.00 2.54
N TYR A 84 8.57 21.22 2.91
CA TYR A 84 9.07 22.56 3.15
C TYR A 84 10.28 22.82 2.28
N THR A 85 10.41 24.07 1.85
CA THR A 85 11.60 24.58 1.18
C THR A 85 12.17 25.71 2.00
N THR A 86 13.43 25.55 2.40
CA THR A 86 14.15 26.57 3.17
C THR A 86 14.96 27.39 2.18
N ARG A 87 14.68 28.69 2.09
CA ARG A 87 15.47 29.62 1.26
C ARG A 87 15.88 30.84 2.08
N ARG A 88 17.01 31.46 1.75
CA ARG A 88 17.34 32.76 2.32
C ARG A 88 16.40 33.83 1.75
N LYS A 89 15.94 34.77 2.59
CA LYS A 89 15.09 35.90 2.18
C LYS A 89 15.72 36.70 1.04
N PHE A 90 17.05 36.87 1.08
CA PHE A 90 17.87 37.41 0.01
C PHE A 90 18.95 36.39 -0.36
N ILE A 91 19.27 36.26 -1.66
CA ILE A 91 20.10 35.16 -2.20
C ILE A 91 21.45 35.01 -1.46
N LEU A 92 22.04 36.11 -0.97
CA LEU A 92 23.35 36.11 -0.31
C LEU A 92 23.29 36.45 1.20
N PHE A 93 22.19 36.97 1.73
CA PHE A 93 22.10 37.43 3.13
C PHE A 93 20.64 37.42 3.67
N GLY A 94 20.49 37.52 4.99
CA GLY A 94 19.19 37.55 5.67
C GLY A 94 18.69 36.20 6.20
N PRO A 95 17.56 36.21 6.95
CA PRO A 95 17.08 35.05 7.68
C PRO A 95 16.59 33.95 6.73
N TRP A 96 16.71 32.71 7.19
CA TRP A 96 16.11 31.55 6.53
C TRP A 96 14.60 31.61 6.64
N ILE A 97 13.92 31.53 5.50
CA ILE A 97 12.46 31.43 5.41
C ILE A 97 12.11 30.00 5.06
N VAL A 98 11.22 29.41 5.86
CA VAL A 98 10.62 28.10 5.60
C VAL A 98 9.30 28.33 4.87
N ASN A 99 9.21 27.88 3.63
CA ASN A 99 7.96 27.88 2.87
C ASN A 99 7.39 26.47 2.84
N TYR A 100 6.23 26.29 3.47
CA TYR A 100 5.45 25.06 3.41
C TYR A 100 4.70 24.99 2.07
N ARG A 101 4.70 23.81 1.45
CA ARG A 101 4.02 23.55 0.18
C ARG A 101 3.37 22.18 0.22
N HIS A 102 2.11 22.13 -0.21
CA HIS A 102 1.42 20.89 -0.53
C HIS A 102 1.92 20.38 -1.89
N VAL A 103 2.49 19.19 -1.90
CA VAL A 103 3.00 18.52 -3.10
C VAL A 103 2.06 17.37 -3.44
N PRO A 104 1.70 17.20 -4.73
CA PRO A 104 0.86 16.09 -5.15
C PRO A 104 1.54 14.75 -4.90
N ILE A 105 0.74 13.76 -4.53
CA ILE A 105 1.17 12.38 -4.35
C ILE A 105 1.48 11.75 -5.71
N GLN A 106 2.62 11.09 -5.79
CA GLN A 106 3.15 10.41 -6.97
C GLN A 106 2.92 8.89 -6.89
N PRO A 107 3.01 8.17 -8.03
CA PRO A 107 2.91 6.71 -8.04
C PRO A 107 3.92 5.98 -7.13
N ASN A 108 5.05 6.60 -6.84
CA ASN A 108 6.11 6.05 -5.99
C ASN A 108 5.88 6.34 -4.50
N ASP A 109 4.78 7.01 -4.16
CA ASP A 109 4.39 7.31 -2.78
C ASP A 109 3.42 6.25 -2.19
N ILE A 110 3.19 5.15 -2.92
CA ILE A 110 2.48 3.95 -2.46
C ILE A 110 3.40 2.73 -2.45
N ASP A 111 3.44 2.05 -1.31
CA ASP A 111 4.04 0.74 -1.17
C ASP A 111 2.98 -0.26 -0.71
N PHE A 112 3.32 -1.55 -0.79
CA PHE A 112 2.46 -2.63 -0.32
C PHE A 112 3.19 -3.51 0.66
N LEU A 113 2.46 -4.02 1.64
CA LEU A 113 2.90 -5.06 2.56
C LEU A 113 2.03 -6.30 2.34
N ILE A 114 2.62 -7.44 2.01
CA ILE A 114 1.98 -8.74 2.14
C ILE A 114 2.34 -9.35 3.48
N LEU A 115 1.31 -9.75 4.22
CA LEU A 115 1.41 -10.35 5.54
C LEU A 115 0.99 -11.81 5.48
N THR A 116 1.83 -12.69 6.02
CA THR A 116 1.62 -14.14 6.01
C THR A 116 1.62 -14.72 7.42
N ASP A 117 1.01 -15.89 7.61
CA ASP A 117 1.05 -16.62 8.88
C ASP A 117 2.45 -17.19 9.17
N LYS A 118 3.21 -17.49 8.11
CA LYS A 118 4.60 -17.97 8.17
C LYS A 118 5.61 -16.83 7.99
N ASN A 119 6.79 -16.98 8.57
CA ASN A 119 7.91 -16.04 8.38
C ASN A 119 8.58 -16.22 7.02
N LEU A 120 9.03 -15.13 6.41
CA LEU A 120 9.60 -15.09 5.06
C LEU A 120 11.13 -14.91 5.08
N GLY A 121 11.81 -15.66 5.95
CA GLY A 121 13.23 -15.50 6.28
C GLY A 121 13.48 -14.53 7.43
N TYR A 122 14.74 -14.17 7.73
CA TYR A 122 15.07 -13.29 8.87
C TYR A 122 14.62 -11.84 8.62
N ALA A 123 15.02 -11.27 7.49
CA ALA A 123 14.76 -9.88 7.13
C ALA A 123 13.53 -9.69 6.22
N GLY A 124 12.66 -10.69 6.10
CA GLY A 124 11.51 -10.67 5.20
C GLY A 124 11.91 -10.71 3.72
N THR A 125 11.00 -10.33 2.82
CA THR A 125 11.24 -10.30 1.37
C THR A 125 10.85 -8.95 0.79
N TRP A 126 11.58 -8.46 -0.20
CA TRP A 126 11.24 -7.23 -0.91
C TRP A 126 11.31 -7.45 -2.41
N LEU A 127 10.22 -7.12 -3.10
CA LEU A 127 10.13 -7.20 -4.56
C LEU A 127 9.65 -5.86 -5.12
N LYS A 128 10.09 -5.54 -6.34
CA LYS A 128 9.68 -4.34 -7.06
C LYS A 128 9.41 -4.65 -8.53
N LYS A 129 8.28 -4.16 -9.07
CA LYS A 129 7.94 -4.27 -10.49
C LYS A 129 7.00 -3.17 -10.92
N ASN A 130 7.24 -2.56 -12.09
CA ASN A 130 6.38 -1.54 -12.68
C ASN A 130 6.01 -0.39 -11.73
N GLY A 131 6.96 0.03 -10.88
CA GLY A 131 6.73 1.09 -9.89
C GLY A 131 6.02 0.65 -8.60
N ILE A 132 5.57 -0.60 -8.51
CA ILE A 132 5.00 -1.21 -7.30
C ILE A 132 6.14 -1.78 -6.46
N HIS A 133 6.19 -1.45 -5.18
CA HIS A 133 7.11 -2.04 -4.21
C HIS A 133 6.27 -2.86 -3.24
N LEU A 134 6.68 -4.11 -3.03
CA LEU A 134 5.99 -5.06 -2.16
C LEU A 134 6.99 -5.60 -1.12
N VAL A 135 6.68 -5.37 0.14
CA VAL A 135 7.40 -5.94 1.29
C VAL A 135 6.61 -7.15 1.78
N GLY A 136 7.28 -8.26 2.07
CA GLY A 136 6.71 -9.47 2.65
C GLY A 136 7.17 -9.66 4.09
N ARG A 137 6.23 -9.94 4.99
CA ARG A 137 6.49 -10.25 6.41
C ARG A 137 5.58 -11.36 6.91
N GLY A 138 6.09 -12.20 7.80
CA GLY A 138 5.28 -13.05 8.66
C GLY A 138 4.73 -12.33 9.90
N THR A 139 3.73 -12.91 10.55
CA THR A 139 3.14 -12.37 11.79
C THR A 139 4.16 -12.16 12.91
N GLU A 140 5.09 -13.10 13.13
CA GLU A 140 6.12 -12.97 14.17
C GLU A 140 7.14 -11.89 13.82
N GLN A 141 7.51 -11.78 12.54
CA GLN A 141 8.36 -10.69 12.07
C GLN A 141 7.70 -9.32 12.27
N MET A 142 6.39 -9.22 12.03
CA MET A 142 5.64 -7.99 12.31
C MET A 142 5.70 -7.61 13.79
N LEU A 143 5.60 -8.58 14.70
CA LEU A 143 5.73 -8.33 16.14
C LEU A 143 7.11 -7.78 16.50
N GLN A 144 8.17 -8.37 15.94
CA GLN A 144 9.55 -7.90 16.13
C GLN A 144 9.75 -6.49 15.54
N CYS A 145 9.29 -6.26 14.32
CA CYS A 145 9.35 -4.97 13.65
C CYS A 145 8.66 -3.86 14.46
N VAL A 146 7.51 -4.15 15.06
CA VAL A 146 6.81 -3.20 15.94
C VAL A 146 7.60 -2.91 17.21
N HIS A 147 8.24 -3.91 17.81
CA HIS A 147 9.07 -3.72 19.00
C HIS A 147 10.23 -2.74 18.73
N VAL A 148 10.85 -2.83 17.56
CA VAL A 148 11.94 -1.93 17.14
C VAL A 148 11.47 -0.66 16.43
N HIS A 149 10.16 -0.37 16.44
CA HIS A 149 9.55 0.80 15.79
C HIS A 149 9.88 0.91 14.28
N ASP A 150 9.93 -0.23 13.59
CA ASP A 150 10.08 -0.27 12.13
C ASP A 150 8.99 0.57 11.46
N THR A 151 9.41 1.50 10.60
CA THR A 151 8.52 2.52 10.04
C THR A 151 7.44 1.91 9.17
N ILE A 152 7.77 0.88 8.37
CA ILE A 152 6.82 0.24 7.45
C ILE A 152 5.78 -0.55 8.25
N ALA A 153 6.22 -1.36 9.22
CA ALA A 153 5.32 -2.14 10.06
C ALA A 153 4.38 -1.24 10.89
N MET A 154 4.93 -0.18 11.50
CA MET A 154 4.14 0.78 12.27
C MET A 154 3.13 1.52 11.39
N HIS A 155 3.54 1.97 10.21
CA HIS A 155 2.63 2.59 9.26
C HIS A 155 1.55 1.61 8.79
N ALA A 156 1.91 0.37 8.44
CA ALA A 156 0.96 -0.64 7.98
C ALA A 156 -0.15 -0.92 8.99
N LEU A 157 0.19 -1.01 10.28
CA LEU A 157 -0.77 -1.30 11.35
C LEU A 157 -1.57 -0.07 11.81
N ARG A 158 -0.95 1.12 11.78
CA ARG A 158 -1.62 2.36 12.22
C ARG A 158 -2.49 2.94 11.13
N GLU A 159 -1.96 3.08 9.93
CA GLU A 159 -2.54 3.94 8.89
C GLU A 159 -2.70 3.20 7.55
N GLY A 160 -2.12 2.01 7.43
CA GLY A 160 -2.26 1.16 6.27
C GLY A 160 -3.71 0.78 6.01
N ILE A 161 -4.03 0.58 4.73
CA ILE A 161 -5.35 0.18 4.28
C ILE A 161 -5.26 -1.27 3.81
N PRO A 162 -5.87 -2.21 4.53
CA PRO A 162 -5.99 -3.59 4.07
C PRO A 162 -6.83 -3.60 2.78
N ILE A 163 -6.22 -4.03 1.67
CA ILE A 163 -6.89 -4.09 0.37
C ILE A 163 -7.46 -5.49 0.10
N PHE A 164 -6.70 -6.52 0.47
CA PHE A 164 -7.14 -7.90 0.52
C PHE A 164 -6.84 -8.41 1.92
N PHE A 165 -7.78 -9.00 2.62
CA PHE A 165 -7.54 -9.47 3.98
C PHE A 165 -8.53 -10.53 4.42
N ASP A 166 -8.12 -11.30 5.43
CA ASP A 166 -8.98 -12.21 6.15
C ASP A 166 -9.24 -11.74 7.60
N GLU A 167 -10.08 -12.49 8.30
CA GLU A 167 -10.45 -12.21 9.69
C GLU A 167 -9.28 -12.42 10.68
N ARG A 168 -8.26 -13.21 10.34
CA ARG A 168 -7.08 -13.46 11.18
C ARG A 168 -6.20 -12.20 11.29
N LEU A 169 -6.27 -11.28 10.33
CA LEU A 169 -5.64 -9.95 10.47
C LEU A 169 -6.09 -9.24 11.75
N LYS A 170 -7.38 -9.34 12.11
CA LYS A 170 -7.92 -8.72 13.34
C LYS A 170 -7.29 -9.30 14.60
N LEU A 171 -6.95 -10.59 14.60
CA LEU A 171 -6.25 -11.25 15.70
C LEU A 171 -4.81 -10.73 15.87
N LEU A 172 -4.14 -10.38 14.77
CA LEU A 172 -2.83 -9.74 14.85
C LEU A 172 -2.95 -8.32 15.41
N SER A 173 -3.91 -7.53 14.93
CA SER A 173 -4.16 -6.17 15.42
C SER A 173 -4.60 -6.12 16.88
N SER A 174 -5.22 -7.16 17.43
CA SER A 174 -5.54 -7.21 18.87
C SER A 174 -4.33 -7.56 19.73
N LYS A 175 -3.43 -8.42 19.24
CA LYS A 175 -2.15 -8.75 19.90
C LYS A 175 -1.20 -7.56 19.91
N ILE A 176 -1.11 -6.87 18.78
CA ILE A 176 -0.27 -5.69 18.62
C ILE A 176 -1.09 -4.50 19.11
N LYS A 177 -0.82 -3.99 20.32
CA LYS A 177 -1.55 -2.88 20.98
C LYS A 177 -1.43 -1.51 20.26
N VAL A 178 -1.30 -1.51 18.95
CA VAL A 178 -1.25 -0.35 18.07
C VAL A 178 -2.68 0.01 17.68
N LYS A 179 -3.14 1.19 18.09
CA LYS A 179 -4.45 1.71 17.69
C LYS A 179 -4.42 2.07 16.20
N SER A 180 -5.22 1.37 15.40
CA SER A 180 -5.48 1.77 14.01
C SER A 180 -6.14 3.15 13.97
N ARG A 181 -5.68 3.94 13.02
CA ARG A 181 -6.15 5.26 12.58
C ARG A 181 -6.24 5.26 11.06
N THR A 182 -6.57 4.10 10.46
CA THR A 182 -6.64 3.94 9.01
C THR A 182 -7.59 5.00 8.44
N PRO A 183 -7.08 5.98 7.67
CA PRO A 183 -7.82 7.21 7.40
C PRO A 183 -8.86 7.04 6.28
N ARG A 184 -8.80 5.93 5.54
CA ARG A 184 -9.54 5.69 4.29
C ARG A 184 -9.93 4.23 4.19
N LYS A 185 -10.95 3.91 3.39
CA LYS A 185 -11.45 2.55 3.18
C LYS A 185 -11.32 2.14 1.72
N ILE A 186 -11.23 0.84 1.45
CA ILE A 186 -11.33 0.32 0.09
C ILE A 186 -12.78 -0.02 -0.24
N SER A 187 -13.19 0.23 -1.48
CA SER A 187 -14.45 -0.22 -2.05
C SER A 187 -14.17 -1.00 -3.32
N TRP A 188 -14.79 -2.18 -3.45
CA TRP A 188 -14.61 -3.08 -4.59
C TRP A 188 -15.84 -3.06 -5.51
N SER A 189 -15.59 -3.10 -6.81
CA SER A 189 -16.59 -3.22 -7.87
C SER A 189 -16.05 -4.02 -9.05
N GLU A 190 -16.91 -4.35 -10.00
CA GLU A 190 -16.52 -4.88 -11.31
C GLU A 190 -16.80 -3.84 -12.39
N ASP A 191 -15.91 -3.75 -13.39
CA ASP A 191 -16.16 -2.93 -14.56
C ASP A 191 -17.11 -3.62 -15.56
N LYS A 192 -17.40 -2.96 -16.69
CA LYS A 192 -18.29 -3.49 -17.74
C LYS A 192 -17.79 -4.81 -18.35
N CYS A 193 -16.50 -5.12 -18.20
CA CYS A 193 -15.88 -6.35 -18.68
C CYS A 193 -15.82 -7.44 -17.60
N GLY A 194 -16.36 -7.19 -16.40
CA GLY A 194 -16.30 -8.08 -15.24
C GLY A 194 -14.93 -8.11 -14.58
N CYS A 195 -14.07 -7.12 -14.82
CA CYS A 195 -12.76 -7.03 -14.18
C CYS A 195 -12.88 -6.38 -12.80
N LEU A 196 -12.20 -6.94 -11.80
CA LEU A 196 -12.14 -6.40 -10.46
C LEU A 196 -11.47 -5.02 -10.45
N THR A 197 -12.17 -4.02 -9.94
CA THR A 197 -11.67 -2.67 -9.74
C THR A 197 -11.87 -2.24 -8.29
N GLY A 198 -10.85 -1.63 -7.70
CA GLY A 198 -10.91 -1.09 -6.34
C GLY A 198 -10.78 0.43 -6.34
N THR A 199 -11.36 1.08 -5.34
CA THR A 199 -11.11 2.51 -5.07
C THR A 199 -10.84 2.68 -3.59
N ILE A 200 -9.74 3.35 -3.25
CA ILE A 200 -9.47 3.80 -1.88
C ILE A 200 -10.12 5.16 -1.70
N ASN A 201 -11.03 5.28 -0.73
CA ASN A 201 -11.83 6.47 -0.42
C ASN A 201 -11.56 6.97 0.99
#